data_AF-A0A9D5JY22-F1
#
_entry.id   AF-A0A9D5JY22-F1
#
_cell.length_a   1.000
_cell.length_b   1.000
_cell.length_c   1.000
_cell.angle_alpha   90.00
_cell.angle_beta   90.00
_cell.angle_gamma   90.00
#
_symmetry.space_group_name_H-M   'P 1'
#
loop_
_entity.id
_entity.type
_entity.pdbx_description
1 polymer ?
#
loop_
_entity_poly.entity_id
_entity_poly.type
_entity_poly.pdbx_seq_one_letter_code
_entity_poly.pdbx_strand_id
1 'polypeptide(L)'
;MNDAIIRRYCLLFLLGLLLSVSVGCDSDSNVDPVEATAQGPTAGPNRMIEVPGDYPLIQQAIEAADNGDFIWVAAGVYAENLRIIAKNISLRGVGPGASIVQGSVRFVDTSESSFEGFRVIGEGMYVSRSPIRISGNEILDSPTAGLWVDHCPGVLISDNTISNSGQEGLVIDDSSGVIGSNQITGNRTDGVVINNSSPTLQQNVISGNQRDGLSIHGVTAHAAPLLISNTFEENGTGSHYDIICFGNTNPTGVGNRYERCLNCAECRSFDDPVTYLD
;
A
#
# COMPACT_ATOMS: atom_id res chain seq x y z
N MET A 1 -3.51 -6.63 -72.63
CA MET A 1 -2.06 -6.88 -72.47
C MET A 1 -1.87 -7.60 -71.15
N ASN A 2 -1.81 -8.94 -71.24
CA ASN A 2 -1.18 -9.98 -70.39
C ASN A 2 -1.02 -9.63 -68.89
N ASP A 3 -1.65 -10.30 -67.91
CA ASP A 3 -1.96 -11.73 -67.72
C ASP A 3 -0.73 -12.65 -67.88
N ALA A 4 -0.08 -12.99 -66.75
CA ALA A 4 0.42 -14.34 -66.39
C ALA A 4 1.49 -14.29 -65.28
N ILE A 5 1.20 -14.99 -64.16
CA ILE A 5 2.02 -15.87 -63.30
C ILE A 5 1.17 -16.04 -62.02
N ILE A 6 0.06 -16.80 -62.04
CA ILE A 6 -0.12 -18.26 -62.02
C ILE A 6 0.36 -18.95 -60.73
N ARG A 7 -0.63 -19.19 -59.85
CA ARG A 7 -0.76 -20.31 -58.91
C ARG A 7 -0.67 -21.67 -59.61
N ARG A 8 0.00 -22.67 -58.99
CA ARG A 8 -0.15 -24.14 -59.16
C ARG A 8 1.00 -24.81 -58.35
N TYR A 9 0.88 -25.84 -57.50
CA TYR A 9 -0.01 -27.00 -57.43
C TYR A 9 -0.14 -27.59 -56.00
N CYS A 10 -1.23 -28.33 -55.83
CA CYS A 10 -1.62 -29.22 -54.74
C CYS A 10 -0.94 -30.61 -54.80
N LEU A 11 -0.93 -31.27 -53.63
CA LEU A 11 -1.09 -32.72 -53.36
C LEU A 11 0.11 -33.72 -53.41
N LEU A 12 0.41 -34.23 -52.20
CA LEU A 12 0.67 -35.63 -51.75
C LEU A 12 1.92 -36.40 -52.20
N PHE A 13 2.78 -36.79 -51.23
CA PHE A 13 3.00 -38.18 -50.81
C PHE A 13 3.70 -38.29 -49.44
N LEU A 14 3.29 -39.27 -48.64
CA LEU A 14 3.66 -39.63 -47.26
C LEU A 14 5.13 -40.06 -47.06
N LEU A 15 5.70 -39.81 -45.86
CA LEU A 15 6.18 -40.78 -44.83
C LEU A 15 7.35 -40.21 -44.00
N GLY A 16 7.29 -40.37 -42.67
CA GLY A 16 8.52 -40.50 -41.86
C GLY A 16 8.57 -39.82 -40.49
N LEU A 17 7.97 -40.49 -39.49
CA LEU A 17 8.34 -40.56 -38.08
C LEU A 17 8.34 -39.31 -37.15
N LEU A 18 7.45 -39.41 -36.16
CA LEU A 18 7.50 -38.76 -34.85
C LEU A 18 8.79 -39.13 -34.08
N LEU A 19 9.41 -38.14 -33.45
CA LEU A 19 10.22 -38.31 -32.25
C LEU A 19 9.81 -37.23 -31.24
N SER A 20 8.92 -37.61 -30.34
CA SER A 20 8.70 -36.94 -29.06
C SER A 20 9.88 -37.24 -28.16
N VAL A 21 10.70 -36.24 -27.86
CA VAL A 21 11.71 -36.35 -26.79
C VAL A 21 11.08 -35.80 -25.52
N SER A 22 10.54 -36.70 -24.71
CA SER A 22 10.28 -36.46 -23.30
C SER A 22 11.63 -36.45 -22.57
N VAL A 23 12.07 -35.28 -22.14
CA VAL A 23 13.04 -35.13 -21.04
C VAL A 23 12.16 -34.73 -19.86
N GLY A 24 11.87 -35.58 -18.88
CA GLY A 24 12.81 -36.40 -18.13
C GLY A 24 13.34 -35.56 -16.98
N CYS A 25 12.50 -35.24 -15.99
CA CYS A 25 13.00 -34.76 -14.70
C CYS A 25 13.60 -35.99 -14.00
N ASP A 26 14.91 -36.16 -14.13
CA ASP A 26 15.64 -37.15 -13.36
C ASP A 26 15.54 -36.82 -11.88
N SER A 27 14.98 -37.77 -11.16
CA SER A 27 15.01 -37.91 -9.72
C SER A 27 16.36 -38.49 -9.30
N ASP A 28 17.10 -37.80 -8.43
CA ASP A 28 18.04 -38.46 -7.54
C ASP A 28 18.21 -37.66 -6.24
N SER A 29 17.42 -38.05 -5.24
CA SER A 29 17.87 -38.07 -3.85
C SER A 29 17.06 -39.14 -3.09
N ASN A 30 17.70 -40.29 -2.92
CA ASN A 30 17.34 -41.26 -1.89
C ASN A 30 17.47 -40.57 -0.53
N VAL A 31 16.35 -40.11 0.00
CA VAL A 31 16.16 -39.82 1.42
C VAL A 31 14.97 -40.70 1.83
N ASP A 32 15.22 -41.61 2.77
CA ASP A 32 14.17 -42.44 3.37
C ASP A 32 12.97 -41.58 3.79
N PRO A 33 11.71 -42.03 3.63
CA PRO A 33 10.57 -41.30 4.13
C PRO A 33 10.59 -41.40 5.66
N VAL A 34 11.24 -40.43 6.31
CA VAL A 34 10.90 -40.11 7.70
C VAL A 34 9.45 -39.66 7.64
N GLU A 35 8.55 -40.41 8.27
CA GLU A 35 7.20 -39.95 8.59
C GLU A 35 7.30 -38.70 9.46
N ALA A 36 7.52 -37.56 8.81
CA ALA A 36 7.26 -36.27 9.39
C ALA A 36 5.75 -36.17 9.48
N THR A 37 5.20 -36.35 10.67
CA THR A 37 3.89 -35.81 11.03
C THR A 37 3.97 -34.29 10.97
N ALA A 38 4.09 -33.74 9.76
CA ALA A 38 3.87 -32.34 9.48
C ALA A 38 2.35 -32.15 9.50
N GLN A 39 1.79 -32.01 10.70
CA GLN A 39 0.62 -31.16 10.82
C GLN A 39 1.11 -29.76 10.47
N GLY A 40 0.99 -29.39 9.19
CA GLY A 40 1.03 -27.99 8.79
C GLY A 40 -0.01 -27.24 9.62
N PRO A 41 0.12 -25.91 9.78
CA PRO A 41 -0.90 -25.13 10.48
C PRO A 41 -2.24 -25.36 9.76
N THR A 42 -3.06 -26.24 10.33
CA THR A 42 -4.45 -26.39 9.91
C THR A 42 -5.13 -25.13 10.39
N ALA A 43 -5.26 -24.15 9.50
CA ALA A 43 -6.17 -23.04 9.70
C ALA A 43 -7.51 -23.65 10.12
N GLY A 44 -7.92 -23.38 11.36
CA GLY A 44 -9.27 -23.69 11.81
C GLY A 44 -10.28 -22.98 10.90
N PRO A 45 -11.58 -23.28 11.03
CA PRO A 45 -12.57 -22.44 10.36
C PRO A 45 -12.40 -21.01 10.88
N ASN A 46 -11.93 -20.09 10.02
CA ASN A 46 -11.80 -18.68 10.37
C ASN A 46 -13.10 -18.21 11.03
N ARG A 47 -13.01 -17.74 12.27
CA ARG A 47 -14.18 -17.32 13.03
C ARG A 47 -14.46 -15.84 12.75
N MET A 48 -15.74 -15.50 12.71
CA MET A 48 -16.18 -14.11 12.83
C MET A 48 -16.42 -13.81 14.31
N ILE A 49 -15.71 -12.83 14.84
CA ILE A 49 -15.86 -12.31 16.21
C ILE A 49 -16.56 -10.95 16.10
N GLU A 50 -17.70 -10.80 16.76
CA GLU A 50 -18.49 -9.58 16.73
C GLU A 50 -18.19 -8.68 17.93
N VAL A 51 -17.94 -7.40 17.68
CA VAL A 51 -17.79 -6.37 18.71
C VAL A 51 -18.94 -5.37 18.55
N PRO A 52 -19.76 -5.10 19.59
CA PRO A 52 -19.59 -5.51 20.98
C PRO A 52 -20.23 -6.87 21.35
N GLY A 53 -20.70 -7.67 20.39
CA GLY A 53 -21.52 -8.86 20.63
C GLY A 53 -20.85 -9.96 21.47
N ASP A 54 -19.69 -10.44 21.02
CA ASP A 54 -18.88 -11.46 21.70
C ASP A 54 -17.97 -10.85 22.77
N TYR A 55 -17.42 -9.67 22.47
CA TYR A 55 -16.55 -8.92 23.37
C TYR A 55 -16.95 -7.45 23.38
N PRO A 56 -17.06 -6.79 24.55
CA PRO A 56 -17.45 -5.38 24.62
C PRO A 56 -16.41 -4.41 24.05
N LEU A 57 -15.15 -4.84 23.95
CA LEU A 57 -14.01 -4.03 23.52
C LEU A 57 -13.29 -4.68 22.34
N ILE A 58 -12.78 -3.86 21.41
CA ILE A 58 -12.07 -4.34 20.23
C ILE A 58 -10.77 -5.04 20.66
N GLN A 59 -10.03 -4.49 21.62
CA GLN A 59 -8.78 -5.09 22.08
C GLN A 59 -8.99 -6.48 22.69
N GLN A 60 -10.12 -6.73 23.36
CA GLN A 60 -10.46 -8.04 23.89
C GLN A 60 -10.74 -9.05 22.76
N ALA A 61 -11.45 -8.63 21.72
CA ALA A 61 -11.64 -9.45 20.53
C ALA A 61 -10.30 -9.77 19.84
N ILE A 62 -9.40 -8.77 19.73
CA ILE A 62 -8.04 -8.97 19.21
C ILE A 62 -7.29 -10.00 20.04
N GLU A 63 -7.34 -9.92 21.37
CA GLU A 63 -6.67 -10.86 22.27
C GLU A 63 -7.19 -12.29 22.12
N ALA A 64 -8.51 -12.45 21.96
CA ALA A 64 -9.17 -13.75 21.82
C ALA A 64 -9.16 -14.34 20.40
N ALA A 65 -8.82 -13.55 19.38
CA ALA A 65 -8.75 -14.00 18.00
C ALA A 65 -7.54 -14.90 17.73
N ASP A 66 -7.75 -15.92 16.91
CA ASP A 66 -6.67 -16.73 16.33
C ASP A 66 -6.26 -16.15 14.95
N ASN A 67 -5.10 -16.58 14.44
CA ASN A 67 -4.68 -16.20 13.10
C ASN A 67 -5.69 -16.66 12.05
N GLY A 68 -6.08 -15.76 11.14
CA GLY A 68 -7.10 -15.95 10.12
C GLY A 68 -8.50 -15.47 10.54
N ASP A 69 -8.73 -15.16 11.81
CA ASP A 69 -10.03 -14.69 12.29
C ASP A 69 -10.39 -13.30 11.72
N PHE A 70 -11.70 -13.08 11.60
CA PHE A 70 -12.30 -11.81 11.22
C PHE A 70 -12.95 -11.16 12.44
N ILE A 71 -12.59 -9.91 12.73
CA ILE A 71 -13.23 -9.11 13.76
C ILE A 71 -14.15 -8.10 13.08
N TRP A 72 -15.46 -8.29 13.27
CA TRP A 72 -16.49 -7.38 12.79
C TRP A 72 -16.86 -6.39 13.90
N VAL A 73 -16.64 -5.10 13.66
CA VAL A 73 -16.86 -4.06 14.65
C VAL A 73 -18.07 -3.22 14.27
N ALA A 74 -19.16 -3.39 15.02
CA ALA A 74 -20.39 -2.62 14.86
C ALA A 74 -20.16 -1.12 15.10
N ALA A 75 -21.11 -0.30 14.65
CA ALA A 75 -21.08 1.14 14.87
C ALA A 75 -21.00 1.47 16.37
N GLY A 76 -20.11 2.39 16.73
CA GLY A 76 -19.82 2.75 18.12
C GLY A 76 -18.53 3.55 18.23
N VAL A 77 -18.32 4.13 19.42
CA VAL A 77 -17.06 4.78 19.78
C VAL A 77 -16.31 3.88 20.75
N TYR A 78 -15.11 3.48 20.36
CA TYR A 78 -14.25 2.58 21.11
C TYR A 78 -13.00 3.35 21.55
N ALA A 79 -13.01 3.82 22.80
CA ALA A 79 -11.91 4.57 23.39
C ALA A 79 -10.78 3.61 23.82
N GLU A 80 -9.99 3.15 22.85
CA GLU A 80 -9.03 2.07 23.00
C GLU A 80 -7.74 2.34 22.21
N ASN A 81 -6.65 1.73 22.67
CA ASN A 81 -5.38 1.70 21.94
C ASN A 81 -5.16 0.29 21.41
N LEU A 82 -5.45 0.08 20.12
CA LEU A 82 -5.40 -1.24 19.50
C LEU A 82 -3.96 -1.65 19.23
N ARG A 83 -3.58 -2.83 19.74
CA ARG A 83 -2.28 -3.44 19.53
C ARG A 83 -2.45 -4.83 18.93
N ILE A 84 -2.03 -4.96 17.68
CA ILE A 84 -2.01 -6.21 16.93
C ILE A 84 -0.53 -6.55 16.70
N ILE A 85 -0.02 -7.54 17.44
CA ILE A 85 1.39 -7.93 17.44
C ILE A 85 1.48 -9.41 17.10
N ALA A 86 2.21 -9.75 16.02
CA ALA A 86 2.38 -11.14 15.58
C ALA A 86 1.06 -11.92 15.43
N LYS A 87 0.00 -11.20 15.04
CA LYS A 87 -1.36 -11.72 14.90
C LYS A 87 -1.93 -11.30 13.54
N ASN A 88 -2.37 -12.29 12.78
CA ASN A 88 -2.79 -12.17 11.39
C ASN A 88 -4.31 -12.18 11.34
N ILE A 89 -4.91 -11.01 11.40
CA ILE A 89 -6.37 -10.87 11.53
C ILE A 89 -6.89 -9.75 10.64
N SER A 90 -8.16 -9.88 10.25
CA SER A 90 -8.87 -8.84 9.52
C SER A 90 -9.82 -8.11 10.45
N LEU A 91 -9.61 -6.81 10.62
CA LEU A 91 -10.50 -5.94 11.36
C LEU A 91 -11.35 -5.17 10.36
N ARG A 92 -12.67 -5.24 10.52
CA ARG A 92 -13.61 -4.54 9.64
C ARG A 92 -14.68 -3.81 10.44
N GLY A 93 -14.72 -2.49 10.25
CA GLY A 93 -15.82 -1.64 10.70
C GLY A 93 -16.98 -1.63 9.70
N VAL A 94 -18.13 -1.13 10.15
CA VAL A 94 -19.33 -0.96 9.30
C VAL A 94 -19.12 0.15 8.26
N GLY A 95 -18.16 1.05 8.50
CA GLY A 95 -17.79 2.13 7.61
C GLY A 95 -17.19 3.32 8.36
N PRO A 96 -16.45 4.19 7.63
CA PRO A 96 -15.89 5.40 8.20
C PRO A 96 -17.01 6.28 8.79
N GLY A 97 -16.80 6.75 10.01
CA GLY A 97 -17.75 7.56 10.78
C GLY A 97 -18.83 6.78 11.55
N ALA A 98 -18.92 5.46 11.39
CA ALA A 98 -19.78 4.59 12.19
C ALA A 98 -18.97 3.83 13.25
N SER A 99 -17.91 3.13 12.84
CA SER A 99 -17.01 2.40 13.74
C SER A 99 -15.80 3.29 14.06
N ILE A 100 -15.82 3.94 15.21
CA ILE A 100 -14.84 4.97 15.59
C ILE A 100 -13.88 4.39 16.63
N VAL A 101 -12.59 4.31 16.30
CA VAL A 101 -11.51 4.06 17.25
C VAL A 101 -11.00 5.41 17.74
N GLN A 102 -11.16 5.67 19.04
CA GLN A 102 -10.65 6.86 19.70
C GLN A 102 -9.40 6.51 20.52
N GLY A 103 -8.23 6.66 19.91
CA GLY A 103 -6.94 6.29 20.49
C GLY A 103 -5.90 6.05 19.40
N SER A 104 -5.22 4.92 19.44
CA SER A 104 -4.18 4.54 18.48
C SER A 104 -4.47 3.18 17.85
N VAL A 105 -3.96 2.98 16.63
CA VAL A 105 -3.98 1.67 15.97
C VAL A 105 -2.54 1.27 15.64
N ARG A 106 -2.11 0.11 16.14
CA ARG A 106 -0.74 -0.38 15.96
C ARG A 106 -0.70 -1.81 15.45
N PHE A 107 -0.13 -2.01 14.26
CA PHE A 107 0.17 -3.33 13.69
C PHE A 107 1.69 -3.56 13.67
N VAL A 108 2.15 -4.69 14.20
CA VAL A 108 3.57 -5.03 14.28
C VAL A 108 3.78 -6.52 14.00
N ASP A 109 4.73 -6.83 13.11
CA ASP A 109 5.15 -8.19 12.81
C ASP A 109 3.99 -9.12 12.40
N THR A 110 2.99 -8.59 11.69
CA THR A 110 1.84 -9.35 11.19
C THR A 110 2.05 -9.75 9.73
N SER A 111 1.27 -10.71 9.25
CA SER A 111 1.19 -11.04 7.81
C SER A 111 -0.27 -11.19 7.39
N GLU A 112 -0.62 -10.66 6.22
CA GLU A 112 -1.99 -10.82 5.66
C GLU A 112 -3.11 -10.20 6.51
N SER A 113 -2.78 -9.23 7.35
CA SER A 113 -3.76 -8.50 8.14
C SER A 113 -4.52 -7.48 7.28
N SER A 114 -5.70 -7.08 7.74
CA SER A 114 -6.39 -5.92 7.19
C SER A 114 -7.02 -5.03 8.26
N PHE A 115 -7.10 -3.74 7.96
CA PHE A 115 -7.79 -2.74 8.76
C PHE A 115 -8.68 -1.90 7.84
N GLU A 116 -9.99 -2.11 7.94
CA GLU A 116 -10.93 -1.65 6.92
C GLU A 116 -12.19 -1.00 7.49
N GLY A 117 -12.60 0.15 6.94
CA GLY A 117 -13.89 0.74 7.25
C GLY A 117 -14.02 1.38 8.64
N PHE A 118 -12.94 1.95 9.18
CA PHE A 118 -12.95 2.65 10.48
C PHE A 118 -12.78 4.15 10.32
N ARG A 119 -13.26 4.91 11.32
CA ARG A 119 -12.70 6.23 11.63
C ARG A 119 -11.73 6.09 12.79
N VAL A 120 -10.50 6.58 12.63
CA VAL A 120 -9.48 6.67 13.67
C VAL A 120 -9.30 8.13 14.04
N ILE A 121 -9.50 8.45 15.32
CA ILE A 121 -9.21 9.76 15.91
C ILE A 121 -8.29 9.54 17.12
N GLY A 122 -7.38 10.47 17.39
CA GLY A 122 -6.36 10.29 18.44
C GLY A 122 -4.97 10.16 17.83
N GLU A 123 -4.12 9.27 18.32
CA GLU A 123 -2.68 9.20 17.98
C GLU A 123 -2.35 8.65 16.57
N GLY A 124 -3.36 8.52 15.69
CA GLY A 124 -3.18 7.97 14.35
C GLY A 124 -2.89 6.47 14.31
N MET A 125 -2.25 6.05 13.23
CA MET A 125 -1.97 4.64 12.95
C MET A 125 -0.49 4.40 12.65
N TYR A 126 0.08 3.37 13.25
CA TYR A 126 1.46 2.94 13.00
C TYR A 126 1.51 1.47 12.61
N VAL A 127 2.19 1.17 11.51
CA VAL A 127 2.36 -0.16 10.97
C VAL A 127 3.84 -0.43 10.79
N SER A 128 4.32 -1.55 11.33
CA SER A 128 5.72 -1.95 11.19
C SER A 128 5.88 -3.41 10.85
N ARG A 129 6.77 -3.71 9.89
CA ARG A 129 7.10 -5.08 9.44
C ARG A 129 5.86 -5.93 9.15
N SER A 130 4.89 -5.33 8.45
CA SER A 130 3.58 -5.95 8.21
C SER A 130 3.10 -5.70 6.77
N PRO A 131 3.05 -6.72 5.89
CA PRO A 131 2.29 -6.63 4.64
C PRO A 131 0.80 -6.61 4.97
N ILE A 132 0.19 -5.41 4.92
CA ILE A 132 -1.17 -5.16 5.38
C ILE A 132 -2.01 -4.45 4.31
N ARG A 133 -3.32 -4.71 4.32
CA ARG A 133 -4.32 -3.90 3.62
C ARG A 133 -4.95 -2.89 4.58
N ILE A 134 -4.88 -1.62 4.24
CA ILE A 134 -5.51 -0.52 4.97
C ILE A 134 -6.46 0.15 3.98
N SER A 135 -7.78 -0.03 4.14
CA SER A 135 -8.71 0.51 3.16
C SER A 135 -10.03 1.05 3.67
N GLY A 136 -10.53 2.10 3.03
CA GLY A 136 -11.84 2.68 3.35
C GLY A 136 -11.88 3.33 4.74
N ASN A 137 -10.74 3.80 5.25
CA ASN A 137 -10.66 4.41 6.58
C ASN A 137 -10.63 5.94 6.51
N GLU A 138 -11.06 6.58 7.59
CA GLU A 138 -10.83 7.98 7.87
C GLU A 138 -9.87 8.11 9.04
N ILE A 139 -8.67 8.64 8.83
CA ILE A 139 -7.65 8.85 9.85
C ILE A 139 -7.51 10.35 10.04
N LEU A 140 -8.06 10.87 11.13
CA LEU A 140 -8.33 12.30 11.29
C LEU A 140 -7.70 12.85 12.56
N ASP A 141 -7.27 14.11 12.49
CA ASP A 141 -6.89 14.94 13.64
C ASP A 141 -5.83 14.28 14.54
N SER A 142 -4.88 13.55 13.94
CA SER A 142 -3.75 12.98 14.68
C SER A 142 -2.85 14.10 15.20
N PRO A 143 -2.40 14.10 16.46
CA PRO A 143 -1.40 15.08 16.93
C PRO A 143 -0.01 14.81 16.33
N THR A 144 0.20 13.63 15.73
CA THR A 144 1.45 13.21 15.07
C THR A 144 1.20 12.99 13.58
N ALA A 145 1.88 12.02 12.95
CA ALA A 145 1.52 11.56 11.62
C ALA A 145 0.13 10.90 11.62
N GLY A 146 -0.60 10.99 10.51
CA GLY A 146 -1.87 10.29 10.35
C GLY A 146 -1.65 8.78 10.28
N LEU A 147 -0.89 8.35 9.28
CA LEU A 147 -0.50 6.95 9.08
C LEU A 147 1.00 6.86 8.83
N TRP A 148 1.70 6.08 9.66
CA TRP A 148 3.12 5.79 9.47
C TRP A 148 3.33 4.30 9.22
N VAL A 149 3.92 3.98 8.06
CA VAL A 149 4.25 2.64 7.61
C VAL A 149 5.77 2.49 7.53
N ASP A 150 6.28 1.47 8.21
CA ASP A 150 7.71 1.32 8.49
C ASP A 150 8.17 -0.13 8.21
N HIS A 151 9.14 -0.32 7.32
CA HIS A 151 9.66 -1.64 6.94
C HIS A 151 8.59 -2.65 6.48
N CYS A 152 7.55 -2.18 5.77
CA CYS A 152 6.43 -3.00 5.34
C CYS A 152 6.51 -3.29 3.83
N PRO A 153 6.81 -4.54 3.42
CA PRO A 153 6.77 -4.91 2.01
C PRO A 153 5.32 -5.10 1.55
N GLY A 154 5.00 -4.69 0.32
CA GLY A 154 3.74 -5.04 -0.34
C GLY A 154 2.47 -4.54 0.36
N VAL A 155 2.48 -3.35 0.97
CA VAL A 155 1.27 -2.78 1.56
C VAL A 155 0.24 -2.39 0.48
N LEU A 156 -1.04 -2.44 0.84
CA LEU A 156 -2.12 -1.88 0.04
C LEU A 156 -2.84 -0.82 0.88
N ILE A 157 -2.60 0.45 0.56
CA ILE A 157 -3.24 1.58 1.23
C ILE A 157 -4.19 2.20 0.23
N SER A 158 -5.48 1.97 0.38
CA SER A 158 -6.46 2.38 -0.64
C SER A 158 -7.75 2.97 -0.11
N ASP A 159 -8.31 3.95 -0.82
CA ASP A 159 -9.61 4.56 -0.48
C ASP A 159 -9.66 5.12 0.96
N ASN A 160 -8.53 5.60 1.48
CA ASN A 160 -8.48 6.23 2.81
C ASN A 160 -8.53 7.75 2.68
N THR A 161 -9.14 8.39 3.68
CA THR A 161 -9.02 9.83 3.92
C THR A 161 -8.08 10.03 5.11
N ILE A 162 -6.98 10.75 4.92
CA ILE A 162 -6.01 11.09 5.96
C ILE A 162 -5.90 12.59 6.04
N SER A 163 -6.35 13.20 7.15
CA SER A 163 -6.43 14.66 7.19
C SER A 163 -6.21 15.28 8.56
N ASN A 164 -5.78 16.55 8.54
CA ASN A 164 -5.57 17.40 9.72
C ASN A 164 -4.58 16.81 10.74
N SER A 165 -3.62 16.01 10.28
CA SER A 165 -2.56 15.50 11.15
C SER A 165 -1.64 16.65 11.58
N GLY A 166 -1.15 16.60 12.81
CA GLY A 166 -0.26 17.56 13.44
C GLY A 166 1.17 17.49 12.91
N GLN A 167 1.48 16.46 12.13
CA GLN A 167 2.68 16.29 11.32
C GLN A 167 2.30 15.89 9.89
N GLU A 168 2.94 14.86 9.32
CA GLU A 168 2.70 14.38 7.97
C GLU A 168 1.35 13.66 7.89
N GLY A 169 0.73 13.63 6.70
CA GLY A 169 -0.43 12.78 6.48
C GLY A 169 -0.03 11.30 6.49
N LEU A 170 0.80 10.92 5.52
CA LEU A 170 1.26 9.55 5.31
C LEU A 170 2.79 9.48 5.23
N VAL A 171 3.39 8.63 6.06
CA VAL A 171 4.83 8.36 6.05
C VAL A 171 5.08 6.92 5.61
N ILE A 172 5.95 6.73 4.62
CA ILE A 172 6.34 5.44 4.04
C ILE A 172 7.86 5.29 4.16
N ASP A 173 8.31 4.49 5.11
CA ASP A 173 9.72 4.24 5.41
C ASP A 173 10.11 2.81 5.08
N ASP A 174 11.17 2.65 4.28
CA ASP A 174 11.76 1.35 3.90
C ASP A 174 10.70 0.31 3.48
N SER A 175 9.70 0.76 2.72
CA SER A 175 8.46 0.05 2.43
C SER A 175 8.15 0.04 0.92
N SER A 176 7.27 -0.87 0.51
CA SER A 176 6.82 -0.99 -0.88
C SER A 176 5.34 -1.36 -0.94
N GLY A 177 4.71 -1.17 -2.10
CA GLY A 177 3.31 -1.51 -2.27
C GLY A 177 2.57 -0.52 -3.16
N VAL A 178 1.25 -0.49 -3.01
CA VAL A 178 0.35 0.39 -3.76
C VAL A 178 -0.39 1.31 -2.80
N ILE A 179 -0.31 2.60 -3.10
CA ILE A 179 -1.00 3.68 -2.40
C ILE A 179 -1.98 4.27 -3.41
N GLY A 180 -3.24 3.86 -3.35
CA GLY A 180 -4.23 4.06 -4.40
C GLY A 180 -5.47 4.82 -3.95
N SER A 181 -5.95 5.81 -4.70
CA SER A 181 -7.26 6.44 -4.45
C SER A 181 -7.43 7.04 -3.05
N ASN A 182 -6.35 7.50 -2.43
CA ASN A 182 -6.43 8.14 -1.11
C ASN A 182 -6.62 9.66 -1.23
N GLN A 183 -7.27 10.26 -0.24
CA GLN A 183 -7.37 11.70 -0.06
C GLN A 183 -6.50 12.09 1.14
N ILE A 184 -5.43 12.85 0.92
CA ILE A 184 -4.46 13.20 1.96
C ILE A 184 -4.36 14.73 2.05
N THR A 185 -5.04 15.31 3.03
CA THR A 185 -5.36 16.75 2.99
C THR A 185 -5.17 17.48 4.32
N GLY A 186 -4.81 18.77 4.24
CA GLY A 186 -4.81 19.65 5.42
C GLY A 186 -3.82 19.29 6.52
N ASN A 187 -2.80 18.46 6.24
CA ASN A 187 -1.82 18.06 7.23
C ASN A 187 -0.81 19.19 7.52
N ARG A 188 -0.29 19.23 8.75
CA ARG A 188 0.50 20.35 9.28
C ARG A 188 1.89 20.44 8.65
N THR A 189 2.43 19.33 8.17
CA THR A 189 3.67 19.30 7.39
C THR A 189 3.38 18.80 5.97
N ASP A 190 4.04 17.73 5.56
CA ASP A 190 3.95 17.21 4.19
C ASP A 190 2.72 16.31 4.06
N GLY A 191 2.12 16.25 2.88
CA GLY A 191 1.03 15.32 2.62
C GLY A 191 1.52 13.88 2.73
N VAL A 192 2.50 13.54 1.90
CA VAL A 192 3.14 12.22 1.86
C VAL A 192 4.65 12.35 1.93
N VAL A 193 5.28 11.56 2.79
CA VAL A 193 6.74 11.40 2.83
C VAL A 193 7.11 9.96 2.47
N ILE A 194 8.04 9.81 1.53
CA ILE A 194 8.58 8.53 1.08
C ILE A 194 10.08 8.52 1.41
N ASN A 195 10.50 7.71 2.38
CA ASN A 195 11.91 7.52 2.71
C ASN A 195 12.38 6.14 2.22
N ASN A 196 13.42 6.12 1.39
CA ASN A 196 14.12 4.91 0.92
C ASN A 196 13.17 3.86 0.30
N SER A 197 12.07 4.33 -0.27
CA SER A 197 10.92 3.50 -0.65
C SER A 197 10.55 3.71 -2.10
N SER A 198 10.00 2.68 -2.73
CA SER A 198 9.56 2.72 -4.13
C SER A 198 8.13 2.19 -4.31
N PRO A 199 7.12 2.76 -3.62
CA PRO A 199 5.72 2.39 -3.83
C PRO A 199 5.20 2.89 -5.18
N THR A 200 4.10 2.31 -5.64
CA THR A 200 3.26 2.91 -6.69
C THR A 200 2.22 3.80 -6.03
N LEU A 201 2.21 5.09 -6.35
CA LEU A 201 1.15 6.02 -5.98
C LEU A 201 0.23 6.17 -7.18
N GLN A 202 -1.05 5.83 -7.02
CA GLN A 202 -2.03 5.90 -8.10
C GLN A 202 -3.30 6.63 -7.68
N GLN A 203 -3.75 7.58 -8.49
CA GLN A 203 -5.07 8.22 -8.33
C GLN A 203 -5.30 8.84 -6.94
N ASN A 204 -4.24 9.27 -6.26
CA ASN A 204 -4.37 9.98 -4.99
C ASN A 204 -4.65 11.45 -5.23
N VAL A 205 -5.37 12.06 -4.29
CA VAL A 205 -5.54 13.51 -4.19
C VAL A 205 -4.80 13.97 -2.94
N ILE A 206 -3.75 14.75 -3.12
CA ILE A 206 -2.87 15.23 -2.06
C ILE A 206 -2.92 16.76 -2.11
N SER A 207 -3.65 17.37 -1.19
CA SER A 207 -3.96 18.81 -1.31
C SER A 207 -4.06 19.57 0.00
N GLY A 208 -3.79 20.88 -0.05
CA GLY A 208 -3.94 21.76 1.11
C GLY A 208 -3.02 21.41 2.29
N ASN A 209 -1.95 20.63 2.08
CA ASN A 209 -0.97 20.33 3.12
C ASN A 209 -0.07 21.56 3.33
N GLN A 210 0.36 21.84 4.56
CA GLN A 210 0.99 23.12 4.87
C GLN A 210 2.45 23.25 4.42
N ARG A 211 3.10 22.12 4.10
CA ARG A 211 4.42 22.05 3.48
C ARG A 211 4.33 21.35 2.12
N ASP A 212 5.16 20.36 1.84
CA ASP A 212 5.24 19.76 0.52
C ASP A 212 4.10 18.75 0.31
N GLY A 213 3.60 18.61 -0.93
CA GLY A 213 2.58 17.60 -1.23
C GLY A 213 3.15 16.19 -1.07
N LEU A 214 4.24 15.93 -1.80
CA LEU A 214 4.99 14.69 -1.78
C LEU A 214 6.50 14.96 -1.66
N SER A 215 7.08 14.51 -0.55
CA SER A 215 8.53 14.54 -0.31
C SER A 215 9.13 13.15 -0.50
N ILE A 216 10.11 13.03 -1.40
CA ILE A 216 10.74 11.75 -1.76
C ILE A 216 12.22 11.80 -1.39
N HIS A 217 12.64 10.92 -0.49
CA HIS A 217 13.98 10.89 0.08
C HIS A 217 14.68 9.57 -0.24
N GLY A 218 15.77 9.64 -1.00
CA GLY A 218 16.67 8.51 -1.23
C GLY A 218 18.01 8.73 -0.52
N VAL A 219 18.01 8.65 0.82
CA VAL A 219 19.18 9.05 1.63
C VAL A 219 20.13 7.88 1.84
N THR A 220 19.60 6.73 2.25
CA THR A 220 20.38 5.51 2.53
C THR A 220 20.11 4.40 1.51
N ALA A 221 18.97 4.46 0.82
CA ALA A 221 18.67 3.59 -0.31
C ALA A 221 18.05 4.41 -1.47
N HIS A 222 17.93 3.77 -2.63
CA HIS A 222 17.30 4.40 -3.79
C HIS A 222 15.78 4.48 -3.60
N ALA A 223 15.19 5.65 -3.88
CA ALA A 223 13.74 5.85 -3.87
C ALA A 223 13.24 6.21 -5.28
N ALA A 224 12.50 5.29 -5.89
CA ALA A 224 11.97 5.44 -7.25
C ALA A 224 10.49 5.05 -7.30
N PRO A 225 9.60 5.81 -6.63
CA PRO A 225 8.18 5.54 -6.70
C PRO A 225 7.64 5.77 -8.12
N LEU A 226 6.61 5.00 -8.48
CA LEU A 226 5.86 5.16 -9.72
C LEU A 226 4.58 5.97 -9.44
N LEU A 227 4.44 7.13 -10.08
CA LEU A 227 3.34 8.07 -9.86
C LEU A 227 2.37 7.99 -11.06
N ILE A 228 1.14 7.55 -10.85
CA ILE A 228 0.15 7.39 -11.93
C ILE A 228 -1.12 8.19 -11.61
N SER A 229 -1.42 9.18 -12.44
CA SER A 229 -2.71 9.90 -12.36
C SER A 229 -3.02 10.50 -10.99
N ASN A 230 -2.01 10.96 -10.26
CA ASN A 230 -2.21 11.63 -8.97
C ASN A 230 -2.46 13.13 -9.17
N THR A 231 -3.22 13.74 -8.28
CA THR A 231 -3.41 15.18 -8.20
C THR A 231 -2.74 15.72 -6.95
N PHE A 232 -1.81 16.65 -7.15
CA PHE A 232 -1.22 17.46 -6.11
C PHE A 232 -1.60 18.91 -6.35
N GLU A 233 -2.27 19.54 -5.39
CA GLU A 233 -2.71 20.93 -5.55
C GLU A 233 -2.77 21.65 -4.21
N GLU A 234 -2.55 22.96 -4.22
CA GLU A 234 -2.65 23.79 -3.03
C GLU A 234 -1.76 23.30 -1.87
N ASN A 235 -0.68 22.56 -2.16
CA ASN A 235 0.28 22.16 -1.14
C ASN A 235 1.30 23.28 -0.94
N GLY A 236 1.47 23.65 0.32
CA GLY A 236 2.51 24.55 0.78
C GLY A 236 2.19 26.02 0.59
N THR A 237 2.74 26.85 1.48
CA THR A 237 2.85 28.30 1.27
C THR A 237 4.32 28.68 1.14
N GLY A 238 4.65 29.69 0.33
CA GLY A 238 6.04 30.13 0.14
C GLY A 238 6.90 29.11 -0.63
N SER A 239 8.02 28.68 -0.04
CA SER A 239 9.09 27.89 -0.68
C SER A 239 8.89 26.36 -0.70
N HIS A 240 7.64 25.89 -0.58
CA HIS A 240 7.28 24.46 -0.63
C HIS A 240 6.74 24.07 -2.01
N TYR A 241 6.63 22.78 -2.30
CA TYR A 241 6.34 22.23 -3.62
C TYR A 241 5.23 21.18 -3.53
N ASP A 242 4.54 20.93 -4.63
CA ASP A 242 3.65 19.77 -4.72
C ASP A 242 4.44 18.47 -4.72
N ILE A 243 5.61 18.46 -5.37
CA ILE A 243 6.52 17.32 -5.36
C ILE A 243 7.95 17.82 -5.19
N ILE A 244 8.67 17.27 -4.22
CA ILE A 244 10.08 17.55 -4.00
C ILE A 244 10.87 16.26 -3.78
N CYS A 245 12.08 16.22 -4.33
CA CYS A 245 12.97 15.07 -4.24
C CYS A 245 14.33 15.43 -3.65
N PHE A 246 14.87 14.51 -2.84
CA PHE A 246 16.14 14.65 -2.17
C PHE A 246 16.99 13.37 -2.29
N GLY A 247 18.29 13.53 -2.50
CA GLY A 247 19.23 12.41 -2.57
C GLY A 247 19.04 11.54 -3.81
N ASN A 248 19.33 10.24 -3.68
CA ASN A 248 19.29 9.27 -4.77
C ASN A 248 17.85 8.86 -5.11
N THR A 249 17.14 9.73 -5.81
CA THR A 249 15.73 9.55 -6.18
C THR A 249 15.54 9.53 -7.69
N ASN A 250 14.57 8.74 -8.15
CA ASN A 250 14.16 8.71 -9.55
C ASN A 250 12.67 8.39 -9.68
N PRO A 251 11.76 9.25 -9.17
CA PRO A 251 10.34 9.04 -9.40
C PRO A 251 10.05 9.12 -10.90
N THR A 252 9.15 8.25 -11.35
CA THR A 252 8.67 8.24 -12.74
C THR A 252 7.16 8.17 -12.73
N GLY A 253 6.51 8.54 -13.82
CA GLY A 253 5.07 8.58 -13.80
C GLY A 253 4.41 9.05 -15.09
N VAL A 254 3.08 9.00 -15.08
CA VAL A 254 2.26 9.51 -16.17
C VAL A 254 0.92 9.99 -15.66
N GLY A 255 0.42 11.07 -16.25
CA GLY A 255 -0.92 11.60 -15.96
C GLY A 255 -1.04 12.33 -14.63
N ASN A 256 0.07 12.59 -13.92
CA ASN A 256 0.07 13.36 -12.68
C ASN A 256 -0.21 14.84 -12.96
N ARG A 257 -0.92 15.50 -12.05
CA ARG A 257 -1.16 16.96 -12.05
C ARG A 257 -0.52 17.55 -10.80
N TYR A 258 0.32 18.56 -10.98
CA TYR A 258 0.97 19.34 -9.93
C TYR A 258 1.32 20.74 -10.46
N GLU A 259 1.48 21.72 -9.60
CA GLU A 259 1.83 23.10 -9.95
C GLU A 259 3.33 23.38 -9.74
N ARG A 260 3.92 22.83 -8.67
CA ARG A 260 5.32 23.10 -8.30
C ARG A 260 6.08 21.80 -8.07
N CYS A 261 7.12 21.56 -8.85
CA CYS A 261 7.98 20.39 -8.73
C CYS A 261 9.45 20.80 -8.64
N LEU A 262 10.21 20.21 -7.72
CA LEU A 262 11.64 20.49 -7.57
C LEU A 262 12.47 19.21 -7.46
N ASN A 263 13.62 19.19 -8.15
CA ASN A 263 14.66 18.15 -8.05
C ASN A 263 14.22 16.73 -8.40
N CYS A 264 13.01 16.52 -8.94
CA CYS A 264 12.52 15.21 -9.34
C CYS A 264 12.70 14.97 -10.84
N ALA A 265 12.95 13.70 -11.23
CA ALA A 265 12.97 13.31 -12.65
C ALA A 265 11.61 13.57 -13.33
N GLU A 266 10.50 13.36 -12.61
CA GLU A 266 9.14 13.69 -13.05
C GLU A 266 8.96 15.17 -13.43
N CYS A 267 9.73 16.09 -12.82
CA CYS A 267 9.64 17.52 -13.15
C CYS A 267 10.01 17.83 -14.61
N ARG A 268 10.64 16.89 -15.34
CA ARG A 268 11.04 17.05 -16.75
C ARG A 268 9.92 16.72 -17.75
N SER A 269 8.75 16.29 -17.28
CA SER A 269 7.61 15.91 -18.13
C SER A 269 6.81 17.09 -18.68
N PHE A 270 7.09 18.31 -18.22
CA PHE A 270 6.63 19.55 -18.85
C PHE A 270 7.83 20.32 -19.40
N ASP A 271 7.74 20.74 -20.67
CA ASP A 271 8.56 21.82 -21.19
C ASP A 271 8.40 23.02 -20.25
N ASP A 272 9.53 23.38 -19.63
CA ASP A 272 9.81 24.41 -18.61
C ASP A 272 9.24 24.20 -17.20
N PRO A 273 9.98 23.51 -16.29
CA PRO A 273 9.99 23.89 -14.89
C PRO A 273 10.66 25.26 -14.75
N VAL A 274 9.98 26.22 -14.11
CA VAL A 274 10.52 27.53 -13.74
C VAL A 274 11.83 27.32 -12.98
N THR A 275 12.95 27.60 -13.64
CA THR A 275 14.27 27.68 -13.01
C THR A 275 14.29 28.92 -12.11
N TYR A 276 14.36 28.73 -10.80
CA TYR A 276 14.99 29.72 -9.94
C TYR A 276 16.37 29.19 -9.52
N LEU A 277 17.36 29.99 -9.89
CA LEU A 277 18.77 29.86 -9.57
C LEU A 277 18.98 29.95 -8.05
N ASP A 278 19.90 29.11 -7.57
CA ASP A 278 20.61 29.07 -6.27
C ASP A 278 20.17 30.03 -5.14
#